data_AF-T0LEQ3-F1
#
_entry.id   AF-T0LEQ3-F1
#
_cell.length_a   1.000
_cell.length_b   1.000
_cell.length_c   1.000
_cell.angle_alpha   90.00
_cell.angle_beta   90.00
_cell.angle_gamma   90.00
#
_symmetry.space_group_name_H-M   'P 1'
#
loop_
_entity.id
_entity.type
_entity.pdbx_description
1 polymer ?
#
loop_
_entity_poly.entity_id
_entity_poly.type
_entity_poly.pdbx_seq_one_letter_code
_entity_poly.pdbx_strand_id
1 'polypeptide(L)'
;MIYISGFGWALGWNSMQYLLTAELFPLRVRALATSWAMTLHFANQYGNSRAVPNMLLSTDHGGISPMGTFWSFAAITIIGGVWVWFFVPETAGRSLESMDRLFELPWYRIGLYGNADAEERDIVHNEKQEAAEGVQGAATHAEKREV
;
A
#
# COMPACT_ATOMS: atom_id res chain seq x y z
N MET A 1 -8.69 22.94 -16.13
CA MET A 1 -7.88 21.76 -16.51
C MET A 1 -6.72 21.52 -15.54
N ILE A 2 -5.80 22.48 -15.35
CA ILE A 2 -4.70 22.36 -14.36
C ILE A 2 -5.18 22.11 -12.91
N TYR A 3 -6.28 22.74 -12.48
CA TYR A 3 -6.81 22.54 -11.12
C TYR A 3 -7.40 21.15 -10.88
N ILE A 4 -8.03 20.55 -11.90
CA ILE A 4 -8.61 19.20 -11.79
C ILE A 4 -7.50 18.15 -11.74
N SER A 5 -6.48 18.29 -12.60
CA SER A 5 -5.31 17.41 -12.56
C SER A 5 -4.50 17.57 -11.26
N GLY A 6 -4.37 18.80 -10.75
CA GLY A 6 -3.69 19.07 -9.49
C GLY A 6 -4.41 18.46 -8.29
N PHE A 7 -5.74 18.56 -8.25
CA PHE A 7 -6.55 17.94 -7.21
C PHE A 7 -6.47 16.41 -7.23
N GLY A 8 -6.61 15.80 -8.42
CA GLY A 8 -6.48 14.35 -8.58
C GLY A 8 -5.09 13.82 -8.22
N TRP A 9 -4.03 14.57 -8.58
CA TRP A 9 -2.67 14.23 -8.20
C TRP A 9 -2.43 14.32 -6.68
N ALA A 10 -2.94 15.38 -6.05
CA ALA A 10 -2.76 15.62 -4.61
C ALA A 10 -3.47 14.55 -3.76
N LEU A 11 -4.74 14.25 -4.07
CA LEU A 11 -5.52 13.28 -3.28
C LEU A 11 -5.19 11.83 -3.63
N GLY A 12 -4.94 11.53 -4.89
CA GLY A 12 -4.63 10.17 -5.33
C GLY A 12 -3.15 9.88 -5.14
N TRP A 13 -2.36 10.16 -6.17
CA TRP A 13 -1.01 9.61 -6.30
C TRP A 13 -0.03 10.10 -5.23
N ASN A 14 -0.13 11.37 -4.84
CA ASN A 14 0.79 11.96 -3.86
C ASN A 14 0.47 11.52 -2.42
N SER A 15 -0.80 11.48 -2.03
CA SER A 15 -1.19 11.11 -0.66
C SER A 15 -1.15 9.60 -0.44
N MET A 16 -1.62 8.81 -1.42
CA MET A 16 -1.71 7.35 -1.28
C MET A 16 -0.36 6.68 -1.09
N GLN A 17 0.71 7.15 -1.73
CA GLN A 17 2.02 6.50 -1.60
C GLN A 17 2.61 6.60 -0.17
N TYR A 18 2.39 7.73 0.51
CA TYR A 18 2.83 7.89 1.90
C TYR A 18 1.95 7.09 2.86
N LEU A 19 0.64 7.01 2.57
CA LEU A 19 -0.30 6.24 3.37
C LEU A 19 -0.02 4.73 3.27
N LEU A 20 0.09 4.21 2.05
CA LEU A 20 0.37 2.80 1.80
C LEU A 20 1.71 2.39 2.42
N THR A 21 2.76 3.20 2.32
CA THR A 21 4.04 2.86 2.97
C THR A 21 4.00 2.91 4.50
N ALA A 22 2.99 3.53 5.10
CA ALA A 22 2.79 3.52 6.56
C ALA A 22 1.94 2.32 7.01
N GLU A 23 0.95 1.92 6.20
CA GLU A 23 -0.02 0.87 6.54
C GLU A 23 0.44 -0.52 6.10
N LEU A 24 1.02 -0.65 4.90
CA LEU A 24 1.34 -1.92 4.26
C LEU A 24 2.42 -2.70 5.00
N PHE A 25 3.35 -2.03 5.70
CA PHE A 25 4.50 -2.72 6.28
C PHE A 25 4.27 -3.18 7.74
N PRO A 26 4.62 -4.44 8.05
CA PRO A 26 4.68 -4.97 9.42
C PRO A 26 5.47 -4.07 10.36
N LEU A 27 5.01 -3.92 11.61
CA LEU A 27 5.65 -3.07 12.61
C LEU A 27 7.17 -3.32 12.75
N ARG A 28 7.58 -4.58 12.65
CA ARG A 28 8.98 -5.00 12.87
C ARG A 28 9.95 -4.55 11.77
N VAL A 29 9.50 -4.46 10.52
CA VAL A 29 10.36 -4.11 9.37
C VAL A 29 10.02 -2.76 8.74
N ARG A 30 8.96 -2.10 9.22
CA ARG A 30 8.45 -0.84 8.68
C ARG A 30 9.53 0.21 8.48
N ALA A 31 10.33 0.50 9.50
CA ALA A 31 11.37 1.54 9.41
C ALA A 31 12.36 1.29 8.26
N LEU A 32 12.80 0.04 8.08
CA LEU A 32 13.71 -0.34 7.00
C LEU A 32 13.01 -0.29 5.63
N ALA A 33 11.82 -0.88 5.52
CA ALA A 33 11.06 -0.95 4.28
C ALA A 33 10.65 0.45 3.78
N THR A 34 10.16 1.31 4.67
CA THR A 34 9.83 2.70 4.36
C THR A 34 11.06 3.50 3.94
N SER A 35 12.24 3.26 4.55
CA SER A 35 13.49 3.92 4.15
C SER A 35 13.90 3.56 2.73
N TRP A 36 13.82 2.27 2.37
CA TRP A 36 14.07 1.81 1.00
C TRP A 36 13.06 2.38 0.02
N ALA A 37 11.78 2.38 0.37
CA ALA A 37 10.72 2.96 -0.46
C ALA A 37 10.97 4.45 -0.73
N MET A 38 11.34 5.23 0.30
CA MET A 38 11.67 6.65 0.13
C MET A 38 12.94 6.86 -0.69
N THR A 39 13.95 6.00 -0.52
CA THR A 39 15.18 6.08 -1.33
C THR A 39 14.87 5.90 -2.82
N LEU A 40 14.07 4.89 -3.16
CA LEU A 40 13.62 4.66 -4.54
C LEU A 40 12.74 5.80 -5.06
N HIS A 41 11.86 6.35 -4.21
CA HIS A 41 11.03 7.51 -4.53
C HIS A 41 11.89 8.72 -4.93
N PHE A 42 12.85 9.11 -4.09
CA PHE A 42 13.73 10.24 -4.37
C PHE A 42 14.67 9.98 -5.57
N ALA A 43 15.15 8.75 -5.73
CA ALA A 43 15.95 8.38 -6.90
C ALA A 43 15.15 8.51 -8.20
N ASN A 44 13.89 8.07 -8.21
CA ASN A 44 13.00 8.21 -9.35
C ASN A 44 12.64 9.70 -9.61
N GLN A 45 12.38 10.47 -8.56
CA GLN A 45 12.15 11.92 -8.66
C GLN A 45 13.34 12.66 -9.28
N TYR A 46 14.56 12.30 -8.88
CA TYR A 46 15.78 12.85 -9.47
C TYR A 46 15.92 12.47 -10.95
N GLY A 47 15.68 11.20 -11.29
CA GLY A 47 15.68 10.71 -12.67
C GLY A 47 14.68 11.47 -13.56
N ASN A 48 13.44 11.64 -13.09
CA ASN A 48 12.43 12.42 -13.79
C ASN A 48 12.83 13.89 -13.96
N SER A 49 13.36 14.52 -12.92
CA SER A 49 13.80 15.92 -12.99
C SER A 49 14.92 16.14 -14.03
N ARG A 50 15.72 15.11 -14.33
CA ARG A 50 16.76 15.15 -15.39
C ARG A 50 16.23 14.71 -16.76
N ALA A 51 15.29 13.77 -16.81
CA ALA A 51 14.76 13.22 -18.05
C ALA A 51 13.67 14.09 -18.68
N VAL A 52 12.76 14.65 -17.87
CA VAL A 52 11.60 15.44 -18.33
C VAL A 52 12.04 16.64 -19.20
N PRO A 53 13.05 17.45 -18.82
CA PRO A 53 13.49 18.55 -19.67
C PRO A 53 14.01 18.10 -21.05
N ASN A 54 14.69 16.94 -21.11
CA ASN A 54 15.18 16.37 -22.36
C ASN A 54 14.04 15.79 -23.21
N MET A 55 13.03 15.18 -22.59
CA MET A 55 11.86 14.63 -23.29
C MET A 55 10.99 15.72 -23.92
N LEU A 56 10.88 16.88 -23.26
CA LEU A 56 10.10 18.03 -23.73
C LEU A 56 10.72 18.74 -24.94
N LEU A 57 11.97 18.44 -25.29
CA LEU A 57 12.60 18.97 -26.50
C LEU A 57 11.87 18.49 -27.76
N SER A 58 11.87 19.33 -28.79
CA SER A 58 11.34 18.97 -30.10
C SER A 58 12.09 17.78 -30.70
N THR A 59 11.40 17.00 -31.50
CA THR A 59 11.93 15.77 -32.13
C THR A 59 13.19 16.02 -32.97
N ASP A 60 13.32 17.23 -33.51
CA ASP A 60 14.46 17.70 -34.30
C ASP A 60 15.76 17.85 -33.47
N HIS A 61 15.65 17.98 -32.16
CA HIS A 61 16.77 18.09 -31.21
C HIS A 61 16.99 16.80 -30.41
N GLY A 62 16.38 15.68 -30.83
CA GLY A 62 16.49 14.38 -30.17
C GLY A 62 15.49 14.12 -29.03
N GLY A 63 14.46 14.97 -28.88
CA GLY A 63 13.38 14.77 -27.89
C GLY A 63 12.15 14.05 -28.46
N ILE A 64 11.09 13.93 -27.65
CA ILE A 64 9.84 13.19 -28.02
C ILE A 64 8.71 14.15 -28.43
N SER A 65 8.96 15.47 -28.39
CA SER A 65 7.95 16.55 -28.44
C SER A 65 7.09 16.61 -27.16
N PRO A 66 6.60 17.81 -26.75
CA PRO A 66 5.74 17.95 -25.58
C PRO A 66 4.51 17.03 -25.62
N MET A 67 3.89 16.88 -26.80
CA MET A 67 2.71 16.03 -26.97
C MET A 67 3.00 14.54 -26.68
N GLY A 68 4.12 14.01 -27.19
CA GLY A 68 4.52 12.62 -26.97
C GLY A 68 4.96 12.35 -25.53
N THR A 69 5.54 13.36 -24.87
CA THR A 69 5.92 13.28 -23.45
C THR A 69 4.70 13.14 -22.54
N PHE A 70 3.65 13.93 -22.76
CA PHE A 70 2.40 13.81 -21.98
C PHE A 70 1.67 12.49 -22.25
N TRP A 71 1.65 12.00 -23.49
CA TRP A 71 1.09 10.68 -23.80
C TRP A 71 1.86 9.53 -23.13
N SER A 72 3.18 9.65 -23.04
CA SER A 72 4.02 8.68 -22.34
C SER A 72 3.71 8.64 -20.84
N PHE A 73 3.54 9.81 -20.21
CA PHE A 73 3.10 9.87 -18.81
C PHE A 73 1.70 9.29 -18.62
N ALA A 74 0.76 9.59 -19.51
CA ALA A 74 -0.59 9.00 -19.45
C ALA A 74 -0.55 7.47 -19.55
N ALA A 75 0.25 6.91 -20.46
CA ALA A 75 0.41 5.47 -20.59
C ALA A 75 0.99 4.83 -19.32
N ILE A 76 2.04 5.43 -18.75
CA ILE A 76 2.66 4.97 -17.50
C ILE A 76 1.66 5.03 -16.34
N THR A 77 0.87 6.10 -16.25
CA THR A 77 -0.17 6.24 -15.22
C THR A 77 -1.26 5.17 -15.36
N ILE A 78 -1.71 4.87 -16.58
CA ILE A 78 -2.70 3.81 -16.83
C ILE A 78 -2.14 2.44 -16.44
N ILE A 79 -0.91 2.12 -16.86
CA ILE A 79 -0.25 0.86 -16.51
C ILE A 79 -0.10 0.75 -14.99
N GLY A 80 0.32 1.84 -14.33
CA GLY A 80 0.40 1.91 -12.87
C GLY A 80 -0.95 1.70 -12.19
N GLY A 81 -2.02 2.31 -12.71
CA GLY A 81 -3.38 2.11 -12.20
C GLY A 81 -3.87 0.68 -12.34
N VAL A 82 -3.60 0.04 -13.47
CA VAL A 82 -3.90 -1.39 -13.68
C VAL A 82 -3.11 -2.25 -12.70
N TRP A 83 -1.83 -1.95 -12.49
CA TRP A 83 -1.00 -2.67 -11.52
C TRP A 83 -1.54 -2.53 -10.08
N VAL A 84 -1.91 -1.31 -9.68
CA VAL A 84 -2.52 -1.06 -8.36
C VAL A 84 -3.79 -1.89 -8.20
N TRP A 85 -4.67 -1.91 -9.22
CA TRP A 85 -5.92 -2.68 -9.18
C TRP A 85 -5.72 -4.19 -8.94
N PHE A 86 -4.65 -4.77 -9.48
CA PHE A 86 -4.41 -6.21 -9.38
C PHE A 86 -3.52 -6.63 -8.21
N PHE A 87 -2.58 -5.77 -7.79
CA PHE A 87 -1.51 -6.14 -6.85
C PHE A 87 -1.62 -5.45 -5.48
N VAL A 88 -2.34 -4.34 -5.36
CA VAL A 88 -2.47 -3.60 -4.10
C VAL A 88 -3.79 -4.01 -3.42
N PRO A 89 -3.74 -4.75 -2.29
CA PRO A 89 -4.94 -5.05 -1.52
C PRO A 89 -5.48 -3.78 -0.84
N GLU A 90 -6.79 -3.77 -0.57
CA GLU A 90 -7.42 -2.73 0.24
C GLU A 90 -7.00 -2.87 1.71
N THR A 91 -6.33 -1.85 2.26
CA THR A 91 -5.84 -1.82 3.65
C THR A 91 -6.74 -1.04 4.59
N ALA A 92 -7.77 -0.34 4.08
CA ALA A 92 -8.64 0.50 4.89
C ALA A 92 -9.38 -0.29 5.98
N GLY A 93 -9.35 0.23 7.21
CA GLY A 93 -10.12 -0.31 8.34
C GLY A 93 -9.50 -1.50 9.06
N ARG A 94 -8.29 -1.96 8.68
CA ARG A 94 -7.57 -3.02 9.40
C ARG A 94 -6.64 -2.48 10.48
N SER A 95 -6.43 -3.27 11.53
CA SER A 95 -5.44 -2.95 12.55
C SER A 95 -4.04 -3.24 12.03
N LEU A 96 -3.04 -2.46 12.48
CA LEU A 96 -1.65 -2.66 12.09
C LEU A 96 -1.09 -4.02 12.56
N GLU A 97 -1.72 -4.64 13.56
CA GLU A 97 -1.37 -5.97 14.07
C GLU A 97 -1.92 -7.10 13.19
N SER A 98 -3.07 -6.90 12.52
CA SER A 98 -3.61 -7.88 11.57
C SER A 98 -2.96 -7.80 10.19
N MET A 99 -2.17 -6.77 9.92
CA MET A 99 -1.49 -6.57 8.64
C MET A 99 -0.54 -7.72 8.29
N ASP A 100 0.10 -8.34 9.28
CA ASP A 100 0.98 -9.52 9.06
C ASP A 100 0.23 -10.68 8.39
N ARG A 101 -1.07 -10.83 8.69
CA ARG A 101 -1.93 -11.89 8.13
C ARG A 101 -2.28 -11.64 6.66
N LEU A 102 -2.31 -10.38 6.23
CA LEU A 102 -2.57 -9.99 4.83
C LEU A 102 -1.40 -10.40 3.90
N PHE A 103 -0.18 -10.44 4.42
CA PHE A 103 1.03 -10.80 3.67
C PHE A 103 1.44 -12.27 3.78
N GLU A 104 0.66 -13.12 4.45
CA GLU A 104 0.91 -14.57 4.47
C GLU A 104 0.60 -15.26 3.13
N LEU A 105 -0.22 -14.63 2.29
CA LEU A 105 -0.50 -15.13 0.95
C LEU A 105 0.65 -14.80 -0.03
N PRO A 106 0.87 -15.62 -1.07
CA PRO A 106 1.84 -15.31 -2.11
C PRO A 106 1.53 -13.96 -2.78
N TRP A 107 2.57 -13.17 -3.06
CA TRP A 107 2.50 -11.79 -3.59
C TRP A 107 1.56 -11.59 -4.80
N TYR A 108 1.32 -12.63 -5.61
CA TYR A 108 0.42 -12.59 -6.78
C TYR A 108 -1.05 -12.86 -6.46
N ARG A 109 -1.40 -13.34 -5.25
CA ARG A 109 -2.79 -13.57 -4.79
C ARG A 109 -3.30 -12.50 -3.83
N ILE A 110 -2.40 -11.73 -3.22
CA ILE A 110 -2.74 -10.73 -2.20
C ILE A 110 -3.71 -9.67 -2.76
N GLY A 111 -3.45 -9.11 -3.95
CA GLY A 111 -4.24 -7.99 -4.45
C GLY A 111 -5.72 -8.31 -4.73
N LEU A 112 -6.04 -9.53 -5.19
CA LEU A 112 -7.41 -9.94 -5.52
C LEU A 112 -8.12 -10.72 -4.40
N TYR A 113 -7.39 -11.55 -3.66
CA TYR A 113 -7.96 -12.46 -2.65
C TYR A 113 -7.49 -12.18 -1.23
N GLY A 114 -6.52 -11.28 -1.04
CA GLY A 114 -5.92 -11.00 0.26
C GLY A 114 -6.94 -10.52 1.28
N ASN A 115 -7.93 -9.73 0.86
CA ASN A 115 -8.89 -9.17 1.80
C ASN A 115 -9.89 -10.22 2.32
N ALA A 116 -10.36 -11.14 1.46
CA ALA A 116 -11.28 -12.21 1.86
C ALA A 116 -10.60 -13.22 2.81
N ASP A 117 -9.38 -13.65 2.47
CA ASP A 117 -8.61 -14.60 3.29
C ASP A 117 -8.21 -13.98 4.64
N ALA A 118 -7.79 -12.71 4.64
CA ALA A 118 -7.41 -12.04 5.88
C ALA A 118 -8.63 -11.73 6.77
N GLU A 119 -9.84 -11.56 6.22
CA GLU A 119 -11.07 -11.38 7.02
C GLU A 119 -11.48 -12.69 7.71
N GLU A 120 -11.46 -13.82 6.98
CA GLU A 120 -11.73 -15.15 7.53
C GLU A 120 -10.77 -15.49 8.68
N ARG A 121 -9.48 -15.14 8.52
CA ARG A 121 -8.46 -15.36 9.55
C ARG A 121 -8.58 -14.44 10.76
N ASP A 122 -9.05 -13.21 10.57
CA ASP A 122 -9.32 -12.27 11.68
C ASP A 122 -10.49 -12.80 12.54
N ILE A 123 -11.53 -13.37 11.93
CA ILE A 123 -12.64 -14.02 12.66
C ILE A 123 -12.15 -15.19 13.51
N VAL A 124 -11.37 -16.10 12.92
CA VAL A 124 -10.82 -17.27 13.63
C VAL A 124 -9.90 -16.85 14.79
N HIS A 125 -9.15 -15.76 14.64
CA HIS A 125 -8.28 -15.27 15.71
C HIS A 125 -9.07 -14.67 16.87
N ASN A 126 -10.09 -13.85 16.59
CA ASN A 126 -10.97 -13.27 17.60
C ASN A 126 -11.72 -14.37 18.36
N GLU A 127 -12.28 -15.38 17.67
CA GLU A 127 -12.94 -16.52 18.32
C GLU A 127 -12.01 -17.26 19.29
N LYS A 128 -10.73 -17.45 18.90
CA LYS A 128 -9.73 -18.08 19.78
C LYS A 128 -9.37 -17.20 20.97
N GLN A 129 -9.29 -15.88 20.79
CA GLN A 129 -9.04 -14.93 21.88
C GLN A 129 -10.19 -14.91 22.87
N GLU A 130 -11.43 -14.81 22.40
CA GLU A 130 -12.64 -14.85 23.24
C GLU A 130 -12.76 -16.18 23.99
N ALA A 131 -12.46 -17.31 23.34
CA ALA A 131 -12.42 -18.60 24.00
C ALA A 131 -11.34 -18.68 25.08
N ALA A 132 -10.15 -18.12 24.84
CA ALA A 132 -9.06 -18.09 25.82
C ALA A 132 -9.39 -17.18 27.02
N GLU A 133 -9.97 -16.02 26.78
CA GLU A 133 -10.41 -15.09 27.83
C GLU A 133 -11.57 -15.67 28.64
N GLY A 134 -12.52 -16.36 28.00
CA GLY A 134 -13.60 -17.08 28.68
C GLY A 134 -13.09 -18.19 29.60
N VAL A 135 -12.06 -18.93 29.16
CA VAL A 135 -11.41 -19.97 29.96
C VAL A 135 -10.61 -19.38 31.13
N GLN A 136 -9.87 -18.28 30.91
CA GLN A 136 -9.14 -17.59 31.98
C GLN A 136 -10.09 -16.93 33.00
N GLY A 137 -11.18 -16.32 32.54
CA GLY A 137 -12.20 -15.72 33.40
C GLY A 137 -12.90 -16.77 34.27
N ALA A 138 -13.23 -17.93 33.69
CA ALA A 138 -13.80 -19.06 34.42
C ALA A 138 -12.81 -19.65 35.45
N ALA A 139 -11.54 -19.82 35.09
CA ALA A 139 -10.50 -20.31 36.00
C ALA A 139 -10.26 -19.36 37.18
N THR A 140 -10.19 -18.05 36.92
CA THR A 140 -9.98 -17.02 37.95
C THR A 140 -11.18 -16.90 38.91
N HIS A 141 -12.39 -17.12 38.40
CA HIS A 141 -13.60 -17.16 39.23
C HIS A 141 -13.71 -18.42 40.09
N ALA A 142 -13.19 -19.56 39.62
CA ALA A 142 -13.13 -20.78 40.40
C ALA A 142 -12.14 -20.66 41.57
N GLU A 143 -10.95 -20.10 41.32
CA GLU A 143 -9.90 -19.92 42.34
C GLU A 143 -10.36 -19.01 43.50
N LYS A 144 -11.09 -17.92 43.21
CA LYS A 144 -11.65 -17.03 44.26
C LYS A 144 -12.76 -17.65 45.10
N ARG A 145 -13.32 -18.79 44.69
CA ARG A 145 -14.43 -19.46 45.39
C ARG A 145 -13.93 -20.58 46.33
N GLU A 146 -12.68 -20.99 46.18
CA GLU A 146 -12.04 -22.04 46.98
C GLU A 146 -11.14 -21.48 48.12
N VAL A 147 -10.99 -20.15 48.21
CA VAL A 147 -10.31 -19.43 49.31
C VAL A 147 -11.34 -18.78 50.24
#